data_AF-A0AAU6AFJ2-F1
#
_entry.id   AF-A0AAU6AFJ2-F1
#
_cell.length_a   1.000
_cell.length_b   1.000
_cell.length_c   1.000
_cell.angle_alpha   90.00
_cell.angle_beta   90.00
_cell.angle_gamma   90.00
#
_symmetry.space_group_name_H-M   'P 1'
#
loop_
_entity.id
_entity.type
_entity.pdbx_description
1 polymer ?
#
loop_
_entity_poly.entity_id
_entity_poly.type
_entity_poly.pdbx_seq_one_letter_code
_entity_poly.pdbx_strand_id
1 'polypeptide(L)'
;MTEKYEFIDGEAGNFPVQQMCTWAGVSTSGFYHWRSRPLSATAKRRAELRAVILQVFSDSQETYGYRRVHAVLQRMNVQAGAELVRALMRELGLVPCQPRPWRATTIADDAAPATPDLPARDFTADAPGRKLVSDITYVHTWAGFLYLATVIDCHTKAVVGWAMADHMPLSYRMHSIWRTGTSTSPKAA
;
A
#
# COMPACT_ATOMS: atom_id res chain seq x y z
N MET A 1 -35.75 -9.81 -11.95
CA MET A 1 -36.84 -9.21 -12.75
C MET A 1 -36.29 -8.20 -13.77
N THR A 2 -35.29 -7.39 -13.38
CA THR A 2 -34.62 -6.39 -14.23
C THR A 2 -33.88 -6.99 -15.44
N GLU A 3 -33.15 -8.09 -15.25
CA GLU A 3 -32.34 -8.72 -16.32
C GLU A 3 -33.14 -9.07 -17.59
N LYS A 4 -34.38 -9.55 -17.44
CA LYS A 4 -35.26 -9.85 -18.58
C LYS A 4 -35.63 -8.57 -19.33
N TYR A 5 -35.90 -7.48 -18.63
CA TYR A 5 -36.22 -6.21 -19.27
C TYR A 5 -34.98 -5.54 -19.87
N GLU A 6 -33.81 -5.66 -19.25
CA GLU A 6 -32.53 -5.17 -19.79
C GLU A 6 -32.16 -5.88 -21.11
N PHE A 7 -32.35 -7.20 -21.18
CA PHE A 7 -32.17 -7.96 -22.41
C PHE A 7 -33.14 -7.52 -23.51
N ILE A 8 -34.43 -7.37 -23.19
CA ILE A 8 -35.45 -6.90 -24.14
C ILE A 8 -35.14 -5.48 -24.62
N ASP A 9 -34.62 -4.60 -23.76
CA ASP A 9 -34.25 -3.23 -24.11
C ASP A 9 -33.06 -3.18 -25.07
N GLY A 10 -32.06 -4.04 -24.84
CA GLY A 10 -30.90 -4.18 -25.72
C GLY A 10 -31.24 -4.67 -27.13
N GLU A 11 -32.25 -5.55 -27.24
CA GLU A 11 -32.69 -6.14 -28.52
C GLU A 11 -33.90 -5.42 -29.15
N ALA A 12 -34.39 -4.33 -28.54
CA ALA A 12 -35.58 -3.60 -29.00
C ALA A 12 -35.44 -2.99 -30.41
N GLY A 13 -34.22 -2.84 -30.92
CA GLY A 13 -33.95 -2.39 -32.29
C GLY A 13 -33.95 -3.51 -33.33
N ASN A 14 -33.81 -4.77 -32.90
CA ASN A 14 -33.69 -5.95 -33.77
C ASN A 14 -35.00 -6.74 -33.86
N PHE A 15 -35.80 -6.76 -32.77
CA PHE A 15 -37.02 -7.56 -32.68
C PHE A 15 -38.19 -6.79 -32.07
N PRO A 16 -39.45 -7.17 -32.36
CA PRO A 16 -40.62 -6.55 -31.75
C PRO A 16 -40.69 -6.81 -30.24
N VAL A 17 -40.71 -5.74 -29.44
CA VAL A 17 -40.76 -5.78 -27.96
C VAL A 17 -41.91 -6.65 -27.44
N GLN A 18 -43.09 -6.59 -28.06
CA GLN A 18 -44.25 -7.41 -27.65
C GLN A 18 -43.97 -8.93 -27.75
N GLN A 19 -43.27 -9.36 -28.80
CA GLN A 19 -42.93 -10.77 -29.00
C GLN A 19 -41.88 -11.21 -27.99
N MET A 20 -40.85 -10.39 -27.77
CA MET A 20 -39.82 -10.66 -26.77
C MET A 20 -40.39 -10.71 -25.34
N CYS A 21 -41.30 -9.79 -24.99
CA CYS A 21 -42.01 -9.84 -23.71
C CYS A 21 -42.81 -11.14 -23.55
N THR A 22 -43.47 -11.59 -24.62
CA THR A 22 -44.23 -12.84 -24.63
C THR A 22 -43.31 -14.05 -24.44
N TRP A 23 -42.21 -14.16 -25.20
CA TRP A 23 -41.25 -15.26 -25.08
C TRP A 23 -40.56 -15.29 -23.70
N ALA A 24 -40.26 -14.12 -23.13
CA ALA A 24 -39.65 -14.01 -21.82
C ALA A 24 -40.63 -14.20 -20.64
N GLY A 25 -41.94 -14.30 -20.92
CA GLY A 25 -43.00 -14.46 -19.92
C GLY A 25 -43.17 -13.23 -19.02
N VAL A 26 -43.05 -12.01 -19.57
CA VAL A 26 -43.19 -10.73 -18.85
C VAL A 26 -44.22 -9.83 -19.52
N SER A 27 -44.80 -8.87 -18.78
CA SER A 27 -45.80 -7.97 -19.34
C SER A 27 -45.16 -6.83 -20.13
N THR A 28 -45.76 -6.48 -21.27
CA THR A 28 -45.32 -5.36 -22.10
C THR A 28 -45.48 -4.02 -21.37
N SER A 29 -46.56 -3.86 -20.60
CA SER A 29 -46.78 -2.68 -19.75
C SER A 29 -45.74 -2.57 -18.63
N GLY A 30 -45.33 -3.71 -18.06
CA GLY A 30 -44.25 -3.79 -17.07
C GLY A 30 -42.90 -3.39 -17.64
N PHE A 31 -42.60 -3.80 -18.89
CA PHE A 31 -41.40 -3.36 -19.62
C PHE A 31 -41.36 -1.85 -19.81
N TYR A 32 -42.43 -1.24 -20.35
CA TYR A 32 -42.45 0.21 -20.57
C TYR A 32 -42.44 1.00 -19.25
N HIS A 33 -43.12 0.51 -18.21
CA HIS A 33 -43.06 1.11 -16.88
C HIS A 33 -41.65 1.00 -16.26
N TRP A 34 -40.95 -0.12 -16.47
CA TRP A 34 -39.56 -0.29 -16.08
C TRP A 34 -38.63 0.66 -16.86
N ARG A 35 -38.79 0.76 -18.19
CA ARG A 35 -37.98 1.58 -19.08
C ARG A 35 -38.12 3.08 -18.81
N SER A 36 -39.33 3.52 -18.49
CA SER A 36 -39.63 4.92 -18.16
C SER A 36 -39.41 5.25 -16.68
N ARG A 37 -39.03 4.26 -15.85
CA ARG A 37 -38.91 4.47 -14.41
C ARG A 37 -37.76 5.44 -14.12
N PRO A 38 -38.03 6.60 -13.49
CA PRO A 38 -36.96 7.51 -13.13
C PRO A 38 -36.05 6.87 -12.08
N LEU A 39 -34.78 7.27 -12.07
CA LEU A 39 -33.85 6.89 -11.02
C LEU A 39 -34.47 7.20 -9.65
N SER A 40 -34.41 6.23 -8.75
CA SER A 40 -34.84 6.43 -7.37
C SER A 40 -34.02 7.54 -6.70
N ALA A 41 -34.59 8.20 -5.68
CA ALA A 41 -33.88 9.23 -4.92
C ALA A 41 -32.52 8.72 -4.40
N THR A 42 -32.48 7.47 -3.94
CA THR A 42 -31.23 6.79 -3.51
C THR A 42 -30.22 6.65 -4.65
N ALA A 43 -30.66 6.25 -5.85
CA ALA A 43 -29.77 6.08 -6.99
C ALA A 43 -29.19 7.43 -7.45
N LYS A 44 -30.02 8.48 -7.50
CA LYS A 44 -29.56 9.86 -7.78
C LYS A 44 -28.54 10.33 -6.74
N ARG A 45 -28.85 10.17 -5.45
CA ARG A 45 -27.95 10.56 -4.35
C ARG A 45 -26.62 9.83 -4.40
N ARG A 46 -26.63 8.53 -4.73
CA ARG A 46 -25.38 7.76 -4.91
C ARG A 46 -24.57 8.24 -6.10
N ALA A 47 -25.21 8.60 -7.22
CA ALA A 47 -24.52 9.15 -8.37
C ALA A 47 -23.84 10.50 -8.05
N GLU A 48 -24.55 11.39 -7.35
CA GLU A 48 -23.97 12.65 -6.86
C GLU A 48 -22.77 12.40 -5.94
N LEU A 49 -22.91 11.50 -4.97
CA LEU A 49 -21.82 11.15 -4.06
C LEU A 49 -20.61 10.56 -4.77
N ARG A 50 -20.82 9.73 -5.81
CA ARG A 50 -19.72 9.19 -6.62
C ARG A 50 -18.92 10.31 -7.28
N ALA A 51 -19.60 11.31 -7.85
CA ALA A 51 -18.93 12.45 -8.49
C ALA A 51 -18.08 13.24 -7.50
N VAL A 52 -18.62 13.55 -6.31
CA VAL A 52 -17.87 14.28 -5.27
C VAL A 52 -16.70 13.45 -4.72
N ILE A 53 -16.89 12.14 -4.50
CA ILE A 53 -15.81 11.24 -4.06
C ILE A 53 -14.68 11.20 -5.08
N LEU A 54 -15.00 11.13 -6.38
CA LEU A 54 -14.00 11.10 -7.45
C LEU A 54 -13.19 12.41 -7.47
N GLN A 55 -13.86 13.55 -7.34
CA GLN A 55 -13.21 14.86 -7.27
C GLN A 55 -12.25 14.94 -6.09
N VAL A 56 -12.73 14.62 -4.87
CA VAL A 56 -11.90 14.65 -3.65
C VAL A 56 -10.70 13.70 -3.75
N PHE A 57 -10.90 12.52 -4.35
CA PHE A 57 -9.83 11.56 -4.54
C PHE A 57 -8.76 12.08 -5.51
N SER A 58 -9.18 12.65 -6.64
CA SER A 58 -8.28 13.25 -7.63
C SER A 58 -7.53 14.46 -7.07
N ASP A 59 -8.21 15.36 -6.35
CA ASP A 59 -7.60 16.53 -5.69
C ASP A 59 -6.53 16.12 -4.66
N SER A 60 -6.66 14.93 -4.07
CA SER A 60 -5.68 14.37 -3.13
C SER A 60 -4.47 13.71 -3.79
N GLN A 61 -4.34 13.79 -5.13
CA GLN A 61 -3.38 13.01 -5.92
C GLN A 61 -3.47 11.51 -5.61
N GLU A 62 -4.71 11.01 -5.47
CA GLU A 62 -5.00 9.61 -5.18
C GLU A 62 -4.43 9.11 -3.84
N THR A 63 -4.02 9.98 -2.93
CA THR A 63 -3.42 9.55 -1.64
C THR A 63 -4.45 9.26 -0.55
N TYR A 64 -5.68 9.77 -0.69
CA TYR A 64 -6.69 9.70 0.36
C TYR A 64 -7.52 8.42 0.26
N GLY A 65 -7.42 7.56 1.27
CA GLY A 65 -8.37 6.46 1.47
C GLY A 65 -9.72 6.93 2.02
N TYR A 66 -10.70 6.01 2.10
CA TYR A 66 -12.10 6.32 2.45
C TYR A 66 -12.29 7.12 3.74
N ARG A 67 -11.45 6.93 4.76
CA ARG A 67 -11.53 7.70 6.02
C ARG A 67 -11.22 9.18 5.80
N ARG A 68 -10.21 9.47 4.99
CA ARG A 68 -9.80 10.85 4.67
C ARG A 68 -10.80 11.50 3.71
N VAL A 69 -11.26 10.77 2.70
CA VAL A 69 -12.33 11.24 1.80
C VAL A 69 -13.59 11.57 2.59
N HIS A 70 -14.03 10.68 3.49
CA HIS A 70 -15.17 10.93 4.38
C HIS A 70 -14.98 12.19 5.24
N ALA A 71 -13.78 12.40 5.81
CA ALA A 71 -13.51 13.61 6.57
C ALA A 71 -13.61 14.90 5.71
N VAL A 72 -13.18 14.86 4.45
CA VAL A 72 -13.35 15.98 3.52
C VAL A 72 -14.81 16.21 3.18
N LEU A 73 -15.59 15.15 2.91
CA LEU A 73 -17.03 15.26 2.66
C LEU A 73 -17.77 15.92 3.84
N GLN A 74 -17.41 15.55 5.07
CA GLN A 74 -17.97 16.19 6.27
C GLN A 74 -17.63 17.69 6.36
N ARG A 75 -16.39 18.08 6.01
CA ARG A 75 -15.99 19.50 5.95
C ARG A 75 -16.71 20.27 4.84
N MET A 76 -17.05 19.60 3.74
CA MET A 76 -17.88 20.14 2.66
C MET A 76 -19.38 20.12 2.98
N ASN A 77 -19.77 19.73 4.20
CA ASN A 77 -21.16 19.59 4.63
C ASN A 77 -21.98 18.57 3.81
N VAL A 78 -21.30 17.61 3.18
CA VAL A 78 -21.91 16.52 2.40
C VAL A 78 -22.20 15.34 3.32
N GLN A 79 -23.48 15.08 3.58
CA GLN A 79 -23.92 13.97 4.42
C GLN A 79 -23.72 12.63 3.71
N ALA A 80 -22.76 11.83 4.19
CA ALA A 80 -22.51 10.45 3.80
C ALA A 80 -21.86 9.68 4.95
N GLY A 81 -22.30 8.44 5.20
CA GLY A 81 -21.66 7.56 6.18
C GLY A 81 -20.33 7.00 5.68
N ALA A 82 -19.38 6.74 6.57
CA ALA A 82 -18.05 6.25 6.20
C ALA A 82 -18.07 4.91 5.42
N GLU A 83 -18.95 3.98 5.77
CA GLU A 83 -19.10 2.70 5.04
C GLU A 83 -19.72 2.89 3.65
N LEU A 84 -20.61 3.87 3.47
CA LEU A 84 -21.13 4.22 2.16
C LEU A 84 -20.01 4.76 1.26
N VAL A 85 -19.17 5.64 1.79
CA VAL A 85 -17.98 6.15 1.08
C VAL A 85 -17.05 5.00 0.70
N ARG A 86 -16.78 4.08 1.64
CA ARG A 86 -15.96 2.89 1.39
C ARG A 86 -16.53 2.01 0.27
N ALA A 87 -17.83 1.73 0.30
CA ALA A 87 -18.50 0.93 -0.71
C ALA A 87 -18.45 1.61 -2.09
N LEU A 88 -18.72 2.91 -2.15
CA LEU A 88 -18.67 3.69 -3.40
C LEU A 88 -17.24 3.77 -3.97
N MET A 89 -16.23 3.98 -3.13
CA MET A 89 -14.83 3.94 -3.59
C MET A 89 -14.45 2.58 -4.15
N ARG A 90 -14.91 1.48 -3.54
CA ARG A 90 -14.69 0.12 -4.04
C ARG A 90 -15.39 -0.12 -5.37
N GLU A 91 -16.64 0.31 -5.51
CA GLU A 91 -17.40 0.23 -6.78
C GLU A 91 -16.73 1.02 -7.91
N LEU A 92 -16.08 2.14 -7.59
CA LEU A 92 -15.33 2.97 -8.54
C LEU A 92 -13.89 2.49 -8.77
N GLY A 93 -13.42 1.45 -8.07
CA GLY A 93 -12.05 0.96 -8.19
C GLY A 93 -10.97 1.90 -7.64
N LEU A 94 -11.32 2.83 -6.75
CA LEU A 94 -10.40 3.82 -6.21
C LEU A 94 -9.50 3.20 -5.13
N VAL A 95 -8.21 3.05 -5.44
CA VAL A 95 -7.21 2.50 -4.53
C VAL A 95 -6.22 3.61 -4.17
N PRO A 96 -6.11 4.01 -2.89
CA PRO A 96 -5.23 5.09 -2.52
C PRO A 96 -3.75 4.70 -2.68
N CYS A 97 -2.98 5.53 -3.35
CA CYS A 97 -1.54 5.41 -3.42
C CYS A 97 -0.92 5.87 -2.08
N GLN A 98 -0.04 5.06 -1.51
CA GLN A 98 0.79 5.44 -0.37
C GLN A 98 2.24 5.55 -0.85
N PRO A 99 2.63 6.66 -1.50
CA PRO A 99 4.02 6.84 -1.89
C PRO A 99 4.88 6.83 -0.62
N ARG A 100 5.81 5.87 -0.52
CA ARG A 100 6.81 5.90 0.54
C ARG A 100 7.65 7.17 0.35
N PRO A 101 7.84 8.01 1.38
CA PRO A 101 8.77 9.12 1.28
C PRO A 101 10.16 8.55 1.03
N TRP A 102 10.66 8.68 -0.20
CA TRP A 102 12.05 8.41 -0.52
C TRP A 102 12.87 9.59 0.00
N ARG A 103 13.64 9.36 1.08
CA ARG A 103 14.65 10.31 1.54
C ARG A 103 16.00 9.71 1.22
N ALA A 104 16.75 10.34 0.31
CA ALA A 104 18.14 10.00 0.12
C ALA A 104 18.90 10.44 1.39
N THR A 105 19.22 9.48 2.26
CA THR A 105 19.98 9.75 3.50
C THR A 105 21.45 10.04 3.20
N THR A 106 21.97 9.50 2.09
CA THR A 106 23.38 9.60 1.71
C THR A 106 23.46 10.20 0.31
N ILE A 107 23.99 11.43 0.24
CA ILE A 107 24.42 12.03 -1.02
C ILE A 107 25.82 11.48 -1.28
N ALA A 108 26.00 10.75 -2.38
CA ALA A 108 27.32 10.26 -2.77
C ALA A 108 28.22 11.47 -3.08
N ASP A 109 29.46 11.42 -2.61
CA ASP A 109 30.48 12.38 -3.05
C ASP A 109 30.84 12.05 -4.50
N ASP A 110 30.66 13.01 -5.41
CA ASP A 110 30.92 12.85 -6.83
C ASP A 110 32.40 12.48 -7.12
N ALA A 111 33.30 12.76 -6.18
CA ALA A 111 34.72 12.39 -6.26
C ALA A 111 35.05 11.00 -5.71
N ALA A 112 34.11 10.32 -5.04
CA ALA A 112 34.36 8.99 -4.47
C ALA A 112 34.34 7.91 -5.58
N PRO A 113 35.35 7.04 -5.65
CA PRO A 113 35.32 5.91 -6.57
C PRO A 113 34.14 5.00 -6.26
N ALA A 114 33.46 4.52 -7.31
CA ALA A 114 32.36 3.56 -7.16
C ALA A 114 32.87 2.35 -6.36
N THR A 115 32.30 2.12 -5.18
CA THR A 115 32.63 0.95 -4.37
C THR A 115 32.03 -0.27 -5.06
N PRO A 116 32.85 -1.27 -5.46
CA PRO A 116 32.32 -2.44 -6.15
C PRO A 116 31.38 -3.20 -5.22
N ASP A 117 30.19 -3.53 -5.72
CA ASP A 117 29.23 -4.40 -5.03
C ASP A 117 29.70 -5.86 -5.14
N LEU A 118 30.75 -6.18 -4.39
CA LEU A 118 31.33 -7.53 -4.29
C LEU A 118 30.30 -8.62 -3.96
N PRO A 119 29.32 -8.40 -3.05
CA PRO A 119 28.29 -9.41 -2.79
C PRO A 119 27.19 -9.43 -3.84
N ALA A 120 27.11 -8.48 -4.78
CA ALA A 120 26.02 -8.34 -5.75
C ALA A 120 24.62 -8.42 -5.09
N ARG A 121 24.50 -7.85 -3.88
CA ARG A 121 23.34 -7.96 -2.99
C ARG A 121 22.91 -9.39 -2.58
N ASP A 122 23.75 -10.40 -2.78
CA ASP A 122 23.55 -11.75 -2.24
C ASP A 122 24.19 -11.90 -0.85
N PHE A 123 23.33 -11.80 0.16
CA PHE A 123 23.68 -11.97 1.57
C PHE A 123 23.43 -13.42 2.08
N THR A 124 23.40 -14.40 1.18
CA THR A 124 23.31 -15.83 1.53
C THR A 124 24.69 -16.42 1.75
N ALA A 125 24.87 -17.19 2.83
CA ALA A 125 26.11 -17.90 3.12
C ALA A 125 25.84 -19.38 3.41
N ASP A 126 26.71 -20.25 2.91
CA ASP A 126 26.67 -21.70 3.02
C ASP A 126 27.21 -22.22 4.36
N ALA A 127 28.05 -21.42 5.03
CA ALA A 127 28.59 -21.72 6.36
C ALA A 127 28.76 -20.46 7.23
N PRO A 128 28.78 -20.60 8.57
CA PRO A 128 29.14 -19.51 9.47
C PRO A 128 30.53 -18.92 9.16
N GLY A 129 30.69 -17.62 9.36
CA GLY A 129 31.94 -16.87 9.21
C GLY A 129 32.31 -16.51 7.77
N ARG A 130 31.52 -16.90 6.76
CA ARG A 130 31.85 -16.69 5.33
C ARG A 130 31.45 -15.33 4.78
N LYS A 131 30.29 -14.83 5.16
CA LYS A 131 29.82 -13.49 4.80
C LYS A 131 29.32 -12.81 6.07
N LEU A 132 29.83 -11.61 6.33
CA LEU A 132 29.44 -10.77 7.45
C LEU A 132 28.90 -9.45 6.89
N VAL A 133 27.83 -8.95 7.51
CA VAL A 133 27.28 -7.63 7.20
C VAL A 133 27.35 -6.77 8.44
N SER A 134 27.63 -5.49 8.25
CA SER A 134 27.61 -4.50 9.33
C SER A 134 26.57 -3.44 9.07
N ASP A 135 25.91 -3.01 10.13
CA ASP A 135 24.99 -1.88 10.11
C ASP A 135 25.27 -0.95 11.29
N ILE A 136 24.99 0.34 11.11
CA ILE A 136 25.02 1.34 12.17
C ILE A 136 23.62 1.93 12.29
N THR A 137 23.03 1.79 13.47
CA THR A 137 21.71 2.32 13.79
C THR A 137 21.79 3.22 15.01
N TYR A 138 20.77 4.04 15.22
CA TYR A 138 20.63 4.86 16.42
C TYR A 138 19.46 4.35 17.26
N VAL A 139 19.71 4.13 18.55
CA VAL A 139 18.74 3.67 19.53
C VAL A 139 18.32 4.87 20.38
N HIS A 140 17.03 5.18 20.42
CA HIS A 140 16.50 6.23 21.27
C HIS A 140 16.44 5.75 22.72
N THR A 141 17.02 6.51 23.64
CA THR A 141 16.99 6.24 25.09
C THR A 141 16.45 7.44 25.86
N TRP A 142 16.23 7.31 27.16
CA TRP A 142 15.84 8.45 28.01
C TRP A 142 16.95 9.49 28.19
N ALA A 143 18.22 9.13 27.93
CA ALA A 143 19.35 10.03 28.03
C ALA A 143 19.75 10.67 26.67
N GLY A 144 19.02 10.37 25.59
CA GLY A 144 19.36 10.78 24.22
C GLY A 144 19.58 9.60 23.29
N PHE A 145 20.18 9.85 22.13
CA PHE A 145 20.46 8.81 21.14
C PHE A 145 21.79 8.10 21.42
N LEU A 146 21.80 6.79 21.24
CA LEU A 146 22.99 5.94 21.26
C LEU A 146 23.23 5.37 19.87
N TYR A 147 24.42 5.51 19.34
CA TYR A 147 24.83 4.88 18.10
C TYR A 147 25.27 3.44 18.39
N LEU A 148 24.62 2.47 17.74
CA LEU A 148 24.91 1.04 17.83
C LEU A 148 25.44 0.56 16.47
N ALA A 149 26.68 0.09 16.45
CA ALA A 149 27.24 -0.65 15.33
C ALA A 149 27.12 -2.15 15.62
N THR A 150 26.76 -2.94 14.62
CA THR A 150 26.68 -4.41 14.72
C THR A 150 27.41 -5.08 13.57
N VAL A 151 27.87 -6.31 13.81
CA VAL A 151 28.32 -7.26 12.78
C VAL A 151 27.47 -8.51 12.90
N ILE A 152 26.79 -8.86 11.83
CA ILE A 152 25.87 -9.99 11.75
C ILE A 152 26.42 -11.02 10.76
N ASP A 153 26.37 -12.28 11.16
CA ASP A 153 26.74 -13.39 10.31
C ASP A 153 25.58 -13.75 9.35
N CYS A 154 25.87 -13.81 8.05
CA CYS A 154 24.84 -14.04 7.03
C CYS A 154 24.26 -15.46 7.02
N HIS A 155 24.93 -16.45 7.62
CA HIS A 155 24.45 -17.83 7.68
C HIS A 155 23.58 -18.05 8.92
N THR A 156 24.14 -17.79 10.10
CA THR A 156 23.51 -18.01 11.42
C THR A 156 22.53 -16.91 11.82
N LYS A 157 22.63 -15.74 11.19
CA LYS A 157 21.92 -14.50 11.58
C LYS A 157 22.25 -14.00 12.99
N ALA A 158 23.28 -14.54 13.61
CA ALA A 158 23.73 -14.12 14.93
C ALA A 158 24.51 -12.80 14.85
N VAL A 159 24.36 -11.96 15.87
CA VAL A 159 25.24 -10.81 16.11
C VAL A 159 26.55 -11.35 16.68
N VAL A 160 27.62 -11.28 15.90
CA VAL A 160 28.95 -11.79 16.27
C VAL A 160 29.85 -10.71 16.89
N GLY A 161 29.52 -9.44 16.67
CA GLY A 161 30.18 -8.30 17.29
C GLY A 161 29.28 -7.08 17.35
N TRP A 162 29.47 -6.25 18.38
CA TRP A 162 28.77 -4.97 18.52
C TRP A 162 29.61 -3.91 19.25
N ALA A 163 29.33 -2.65 18.99
CA ALA A 163 29.95 -1.50 19.64
C ALA A 163 28.93 -0.37 19.80
N MET A 164 29.07 0.44 20.86
CA MET A 164 28.15 1.55 21.14
C MET A 164 28.93 2.84 21.40
N ALA A 165 28.39 3.97 20.95
CA ALA A 165 28.95 5.31 21.15
C ALA A 165 27.84 6.36 21.28
N ASP A 166 28.15 7.47 21.94
CA ASP A 166 27.27 8.65 22.06
C ASP A 166 27.34 9.59 20.83
N HIS A 167 28.24 9.31 19.88
CA HIS A 167 28.39 10.03 18.62
C HIS A 167 28.61 9.06 17.45
N MET A 168 28.34 9.52 16.21
CA MET A 168 28.59 8.72 15.01
C MET A 168 30.10 8.63 14.72
N PRO A 169 30.73 7.44 14.75
CA PRO A 169 32.17 7.33 14.52
C PRO A 169 32.49 7.59 13.04
N LEU A 170 33.29 8.61 12.74
CA LEU A 170 33.64 9.02 11.36
C LEU A 170 34.74 8.14 10.72
N SER A 171 35.18 7.06 11.36
CA SER A 171 36.27 6.23 10.83
C SER A 171 35.98 4.74 10.96
N TYR A 172 36.21 4.01 9.86
CA TYR A 172 36.13 2.55 9.72
C TYR A 172 37.13 1.77 10.60
N ARG A 173 37.66 2.35 11.68
CA ARG A 173 38.49 1.64 12.68
C ARG A 173 37.63 0.87 13.67
N MET A 174 36.70 0.09 13.15
CA MET A 174 35.80 -0.75 13.95
C MET A 174 36.55 -1.92 14.63
N HIS A 175 37.72 -2.33 14.13
CA HIS A 175 38.45 -3.51 14.61
C HIS A 175 38.86 -3.52 16.10
N SER A 176 38.94 -2.36 16.77
CA SER A 176 39.45 -2.29 18.15
C SER A 176 38.38 -2.14 19.24
N ILE A 177 37.10 -1.99 18.87
CA ILE A 177 36.01 -1.63 19.82
C ILE A 177 34.95 -2.75 19.91
N TRP A 178 35.03 -3.79 19.07
CA TRP A 178 34.06 -4.86 19.07
C TRP A 178 34.12 -5.70 20.35
N ARG A 179 33.01 -5.75 21.07
CA ARG A 179 32.76 -6.82 22.03
C ARG A 179 32.36 -8.06 21.23
N THR A 180 33.18 -9.10 21.27
CA THR A 180 32.84 -10.40 20.69
C THR A 180 31.86 -11.12 21.61
N GLY A 181 30.68 -11.46 21.11
CA GLY A 181 29.80 -12.40 21.81
C GLY A 181 30.46 -13.78 21.82
N THR A 182 30.79 -14.31 22.99
CA THR A 182 31.31 -15.68 23.08
C THR A 182 30.21 -16.66 22.67
N SER A 183 30.21 -17.10 21.41
CA SER A 183 29.47 -18.28 21.01
C SER A 183 30.26 -19.51 21.46
N THR A 184 29.68 -20.27 22.39
CA THR A 184 30.11 -21.62 22.77
C THR A 184 30.62 -22.42 21.57
N SER A 185 31.85 -22.91 21.68
CA SER A 185 32.47 -23.85 20.75
C SER A 185 31.57 -25.08 20.56
N PRO A 186 31.46 -25.64 19.33
CA PRO A 186 30.90 -26.97 19.19
C PRO A 186 31.86 -27.95 19.89
N LYS A 187 31.35 -28.68 20.89
CA LYS A 187 32.05 -29.85 21.41
C LYS A 187 32.20 -30.85 20.26
N ALA A 188 33.44 -31.10 19.86
CA ALA A 188 33.79 -32.29 19.12
C ALA A 188 33.70 -33.50 20.06
N ALA A 189 32.84 -34.45 19.72
CA ALA A 189 32.92 -35.89 20.02
C ALA A 189 31.93 -36.62 19.12
#